data_AF-A0A950H2F5-F1
#
_entry.id   AF-A0A950H2F5-F1
#
_cell.length_a   1.000
_cell.length_b   1.000
_cell.length_c   1.000
_cell.angle_alpha   90.00
_cell.angle_beta   90.00
_cell.angle_gamma   90.00
#
_symmetry.space_group_name_H-M   'P 1'
#
loop_
_entity.id
_entity.type
_entity.pdbx_description
1 polymer ?
#
loop_
_entity_poly.entity_id
_entity_poly.type
_entity_poly.pdbx_seq_one_letter_code
_entity_poly.pdbx_strand_id
1 'polypeptide(L)'
;MKNLITDVPGLSVGNADDARLASGVSAVVFDERAAAGVASLGGAPALRDGALLAPEMTVDWVDALVLSGGSAFGLDASGGVMAYLSERGRGFAVSPSAKTVPIAPGASLFDVDNGGDKAWGRRAPYGDLGYQAAANAGADFTLGTAGAGYGASTYDLKGGLGSASAVASQGYIVGALVAVNAVGRATRGSAPHFWAAPYERGGEFGGRGEGAGQAPDALELRLKRDEAANTTIAVVA
;
A
#
# COMPACT_ATOMS: atom_id res chain seq x y z
N MET A 1 -6.07 9.00 -18.66
CA MET A 1 -5.76 8.56 -17.29
C MET A 1 -6.45 7.24 -17.04
N LYS A 2 -5.74 6.31 -16.42
CA LYS A 2 -6.22 4.97 -16.03
C LYS A 2 -6.96 4.99 -14.70
N ASN A 3 -6.94 6.12 -13.99
CA ASN A 3 -7.36 6.25 -12.59
C ASN A 3 -6.50 5.38 -11.67
N LEU A 4 -5.19 5.38 -11.94
CA LEU A 4 -4.19 4.64 -11.17
C LEU A 4 -3.08 5.61 -10.76
N ILE A 5 -2.35 5.29 -9.68
CA ILE A 5 -1.19 6.07 -9.25
C ILE A 5 -0.13 6.19 -10.36
N THR A 6 -0.05 5.20 -11.25
CA THR A 6 0.83 5.17 -12.42
C THR A 6 0.43 6.16 -13.53
N ASP A 7 -0.65 6.92 -13.36
CA ASP A 7 -0.90 8.12 -14.17
C ASP A 7 0.10 9.25 -13.84
N VAL A 8 0.74 9.22 -12.66
CA VAL A 8 1.87 10.08 -12.32
C VAL A 8 3.11 9.56 -13.09
N PRO A 9 3.73 10.36 -13.97
CA PRO A 9 4.91 9.92 -14.72
C PRO A 9 6.10 9.63 -13.80
N GLY A 10 6.95 8.67 -14.19
CA GLY A 10 8.18 8.37 -13.45
C GLY A 10 8.02 7.36 -12.31
N LEU A 11 6.87 6.67 -12.21
CA LEU A 11 6.68 5.57 -11.28
C LEU A 11 5.91 4.40 -11.90
N SER A 12 6.18 3.21 -11.35
CA SER A 12 5.53 1.95 -11.70
C SER A 12 5.11 1.20 -10.44
N VAL A 13 4.14 0.31 -10.55
CA VAL A 13 3.65 -0.50 -9.42
C VAL A 13 3.65 -1.97 -9.78
N GLY A 14 4.13 -2.80 -8.86
CA GLY A 14 4.09 -4.25 -9.01
C GLY A 14 3.59 -4.94 -7.77
N ASN A 15 2.90 -6.07 -7.96
CA ASN A 15 2.33 -6.88 -6.89
C ASN A 15 2.95 -8.28 -6.89
N ALA A 16 3.07 -8.86 -5.71
CA ALA A 16 3.29 -10.29 -5.51
C ALA A 16 2.49 -10.74 -4.28
N ASP A 17 1.85 -11.90 -4.37
CA ASP A 17 1.03 -12.45 -3.30
C ASP A 17 1.14 -13.98 -3.22
N ASP A 18 0.80 -14.50 -2.06
CA ASP A 18 0.73 -15.94 -1.80
C ASP A 18 -0.66 -16.28 -1.26
N ALA A 19 -1.40 -17.08 -2.02
CA ALA A 19 -2.76 -17.48 -1.69
C ALA A 19 -2.84 -18.38 -0.45
N ARG A 20 -1.83 -19.20 -0.18
CA ARG A 20 -1.77 -20.04 1.03
C ARG A 20 -1.50 -19.18 2.26
N LEU A 21 -0.57 -18.26 2.14
CA LEU A 21 -0.28 -17.25 3.15
C LEU A 21 -1.48 -16.33 3.39
N ALA A 22 -2.31 -16.12 2.35
CA ALA A 22 -3.33 -15.09 2.27
C ALA A 22 -2.75 -13.69 2.53
N SER A 23 -1.61 -13.37 1.96
CA SER A 23 -0.97 -12.05 2.10
C SER A 23 -0.14 -11.72 0.86
N GLY A 24 0.41 -10.51 0.80
CA GLY A 24 1.22 -10.05 -0.32
C GLY A 24 1.91 -8.72 -0.09
N VAL A 25 2.59 -8.26 -1.14
CA VAL A 25 3.41 -7.06 -1.20
C VAL A 25 3.08 -6.29 -2.47
N SER A 26 3.04 -4.96 -2.36
CA SER A 26 2.99 -4.03 -3.47
C SER A 26 4.21 -3.11 -3.40
N ALA A 27 4.97 -3.02 -4.49
CA ALA A 27 6.13 -2.14 -4.61
C ALA A 27 5.81 -0.99 -5.57
N VAL A 28 6.00 0.24 -5.12
CA VAL A 28 6.01 1.44 -5.98
C VAL A 28 7.46 1.74 -6.32
N VAL A 29 7.85 1.57 -7.58
CA VAL A 29 9.22 1.73 -8.04
C VAL A 29 9.31 2.99 -8.90
N PHE A 30 10.15 3.94 -8.50
CA PHE A 30 10.37 5.16 -9.26
C PHE A 30 11.37 4.92 -10.38
N ASP A 31 11.24 5.61 -11.52
CA ASP A 31 12.23 5.53 -12.62
C ASP A 31 13.54 6.22 -12.21
N GLU A 32 13.40 7.37 -11.55
CA GLU A 32 14.47 8.15 -10.95
C GLU A 32 14.27 8.26 -9.43
N ARG A 33 15.28 8.77 -8.74
CA ARG A 33 15.21 9.02 -7.29
C ARG A 33 14.11 10.06 -6.99
N ALA A 34 13.23 9.75 -6.06
CA ALA A 34 12.09 10.61 -5.70
C ALA A 34 12.21 11.13 -4.27
N ALA A 35 11.87 12.40 -4.04
CA ALA A 35 11.69 12.92 -2.70
C ALA A 35 10.46 12.28 -2.04
N ALA A 36 10.56 11.94 -0.76
CA ALA A 36 9.49 11.29 -0.03
C ALA A 36 9.40 11.77 1.43
N GLY A 37 8.19 11.72 1.98
CA GLY A 37 7.90 12.00 3.38
C GLY A 37 6.93 10.96 3.95
N VAL A 38 6.69 10.99 5.26
CA VAL A 38 5.77 10.06 5.93
C VAL A 38 4.89 10.76 6.95
N ALA A 39 3.64 10.32 7.06
CA ALA A 39 2.72 10.68 8.14
C ALA A 39 2.18 9.42 8.81
N SER A 40 2.34 9.31 10.12
CA SER A 40 1.82 8.20 10.93
C SER A 40 0.71 8.69 11.84
N LEU A 41 -0.53 8.27 11.54
CA LEU A 41 -1.72 8.69 12.29
C LEU A 41 -2.32 7.56 13.14
N GLY A 42 -1.93 6.31 12.91
CA GLY A 42 -2.34 5.14 13.69
C GLY A 42 -1.44 4.92 14.91
N GLY A 43 -1.97 4.23 15.93
CA GLY A 43 -1.27 4.02 17.21
C GLY A 43 -0.21 2.91 17.22
N ALA A 44 -0.19 2.05 16.20
CA ALA A 44 0.75 0.92 16.08
C ALA A 44 1.34 0.81 14.66
N PRO A 45 2.11 1.81 14.19
CA PRO A 45 2.69 1.78 12.87
C PRO A 45 3.79 0.70 12.76
N ALA A 46 3.70 -0.16 11.75
CA ALA A 46 4.81 -1.02 11.33
C ALA A 46 5.52 -0.35 10.15
N LEU A 47 6.65 0.29 10.43
CA LEU A 47 7.45 1.01 9.45
C LEU A 47 8.88 0.50 9.41
N ARG A 48 9.44 0.44 8.21
CA ARG A 48 10.86 0.24 7.96
C ARG A 48 11.42 1.48 7.29
N ASP A 49 12.58 1.91 7.79
CA ASP A 49 13.33 3.07 7.28
C ASP A 49 12.54 4.39 7.29
N GLY A 50 11.41 4.46 8.02
CA GLY A 50 10.54 5.63 8.07
C GLY A 50 11.19 6.87 8.69
N ALA A 51 12.19 6.70 9.56
CA ALA A 51 12.96 7.82 10.11
C ALA A 51 13.74 8.58 9.04
N LEU A 52 14.15 7.91 7.94
CA LEU A 52 14.85 8.56 6.81
C LEU A 52 13.93 9.53 6.05
N LEU A 53 12.61 9.39 6.18
CA LEU A 53 11.63 10.22 5.50
C LEU A 53 11.33 11.53 6.24
N ALA A 54 12.02 11.80 7.35
CA ALA A 54 11.94 13.08 8.03
C ALA A 54 12.70 14.16 7.23
N PRO A 55 12.13 15.37 7.05
CA PRO A 55 12.70 16.39 6.18
C PRO A 55 14.10 16.89 6.62
N GLU A 56 14.47 16.68 7.88
CA GLU A 56 15.78 17.01 8.44
C GLU A 56 16.89 15.98 8.15
N MET A 57 16.57 14.84 7.51
CA MET A 57 17.55 13.79 7.24
C MET A 57 18.39 14.08 5.99
N THR A 58 19.58 13.47 5.92
CA THR A 58 20.55 13.68 4.83
C THR A 58 20.24 12.90 3.56
N VAL A 59 19.39 11.87 3.66
CA VAL A 59 18.89 11.12 2.50
C VAL A 59 17.54 11.71 2.14
N ASP A 60 17.51 12.55 1.10
CA ASP A 60 16.33 13.25 0.62
C ASP A 60 15.65 12.53 -0.56
N TRP A 61 16.03 11.28 -0.83
CA TRP A 61 15.45 10.46 -1.90
C TRP A 61 15.19 9.01 -1.52
N VAL A 62 14.25 8.40 -2.25
CA VAL A 62 13.98 6.96 -2.25
C VAL A 62 14.00 6.42 -3.69
N ASP A 63 14.31 5.14 -3.84
CA ASP A 63 14.21 4.41 -5.11
C ASP A 63 12.86 3.68 -5.26
N ALA A 64 12.23 3.34 -4.13
CA ALA A 64 10.93 2.69 -4.08
C ALA A 64 10.20 2.95 -2.75
N LEU A 65 8.91 2.67 -2.72
CA LEU A 65 8.09 2.56 -1.51
C LEU A 65 7.41 1.19 -1.47
N VAL A 66 7.28 0.61 -0.28
CA VAL A 66 6.79 -0.76 -0.13
C VAL A 66 5.57 -0.81 0.78
N LEU A 67 4.48 -1.39 0.29
CA LEU A 67 3.31 -1.73 1.09
C LEU A 67 3.25 -3.26 1.23
N SER A 68 3.04 -3.78 2.43
CA SER A 68 2.94 -5.24 2.63
C SER A 68 1.86 -5.62 3.64
N GLY A 69 1.39 -6.86 3.57
CA GLY A 69 0.79 -7.52 4.74
C GLY A 69 1.88 -8.07 5.68
N GLY A 70 1.49 -8.89 6.65
CA GLY A 70 2.42 -9.57 7.54
C GLY A 70 2.80 -8.85 8.82
N SER A 71 2.23 -7.67 9.10
CA SER A 71 2.61 -6.85 10.26
C SER A 71 4.14 -6.64 10.29
N ALA A 72 4.79 -6.71 11.45
CA ALA A 72 6.23 -6.54 11.56
C ALA A 72 7.06 -7.50 10.67
N PHE A 73 6.57 -8.72 10.36
CA PHE A 73 7.24 -9.63 9.43
C PHE A 73 7.25 -9.10 7.99
N GLY A 74 6.23 -8.32 7.63
CA GLY A 74 6.10 -7.69 6.33
C GLY A 74 7.19 -6.69 5.99
N LEU A 75 7.90 -6.18 7.01
CA LEU A 75 9.00 -5.23 6.84
C LEU A 75 10.23 -5.84 6.15
N ASP A 76 10.31 -7.17 6.08
CA ASP A 76 11.34 -7.88 5.31
C ASP A 76 11.19 -7.65 3.80
N ALA A 77 9.99 -7.27 3.32
CA ALA A 77 9.71 -7.02 1.91
C ALA A 77 10.60 -5.94 1.29
N SER A 78 10.90 -4.87 2.04
CA SER A 78 11.84 -3.84 1.61
C SER A 78 13.22 -4.41 1.28
N GLY A 79 13.69 -5.43 2.00
CA GLY A 79 14.95 -6.10 1.70
C GLY A 79 14.94 -6.79 0.33
N GLY A 80 13.80 -7.40 -0.04
CA GLY A 80 13.59 -8.00 -1.35
C GLY A 80 13.57 -6.97 -2.48
N VAL A 81 12.85 -5.87 -2.28
CA VAL A 81 12.81 -4.74 -3.23
C VAL A 81 14.21 -4.15 -3.42
N MET A 82 14.95 -3.92 -2.33
CA MET A 82 16.34 -3.45 -2.40
C MET A 82 17.25 -4.44 -3.13
N ALA A 83 17.06 -5.76 -2.94
CA ALA A 83 17.83 -6.77 -3.65
C ALA A 83 17.59 -6.69 -5.18
N TYR A 84 16.33 -6.61 -5.61
CA TYR A 84 15.95 -6.45 -7.02
C TYR A 84 16.56 -5.20 -7.65
N LEU A 85 16.48 -4.06 -6.96
CA LEU A 85 17.01 -2.78 -7.42
C LEU A 85 18.54 -2.80 -7.48
N SER A 86 19.19 -3.38 -6.46
CA SER A 86 20.65 -3.47 -6.37
C SER A 86 21.24 -4.33 -7.48
N GLU A 87 20.59 -5.44 -7.86
CA GLU A 87 20.98 -6.27 -9.02
C GLU A 87 20.99 -5.50 -10.35
N ARG A 88 20.20 -4.43 -10.43
CA ARG A 88 20.10 -3.54 -11.60
C ARG A 88 21.00 -2.30 -11.48
N GLY A 89 21.90 -2.28 -10.49
CA GLY A 89 22.80 -1.15 -10.26
C GLY A 89 22.10 0.13 -9.80
N ARG A 90 20.86 0.04 -9.32
CA ARG A 90 20.11 1.19 -8.78
C ARG A 90 20.53 1.49 -7.34
N GLY A 91 20.17 2.69 -6.87
CA GLY A 91 20.51 3.19 -5.53
C GLY A 91 21.64 4.22 -5.49
N PHE A 92 22.10 4.54 -4.28
CA PHE A 92 23.15 5.52 -4.02
C PHE A 92 24.49 4.88 -3.68
N ALA A 93 25.56 5.31 -4.35
CA ALA A 93 26.92 4.93 -4.00
C ALA A 93 27.51 5.96 -3.05
N VAL A 94 27.81 5.55 -1.82
CA VAL A 94 28.44 6.42 -0.80
C VAL A 94 29.89 6.79 -1.13
N SER A 95 30.53 6.05 -2.03
CA SER A 95 31.85 6.33 -2.59
C SER A 95 31.99 5.67 -3.97
N PRO A 96 32.98 6.07 -4.79
CA PRO A 96 33.18 5.49 -6.12
C PRO A 96 33.45 3.97 -6.13
N SER A 97 33.92 3.40 -5.02
CA SER A 97 34.21 1.97 -4.87
C SER A 97 33.14 1.21 -4.09
N ALA A 98 32.15 1.90 -3.52
CA ALA A 98 31.08 1.28 -2.76
C ALA A 98 30.00 0.70 -3.68
N LYS A 99 29.37 -0.39 -3.24
CA LYS A 99 28.16 -0.90 -3.86
C LYS A 99 27.03 0.14 -3.74
N THR A 100 26.21 0.26 -4.78
CA THR A 100 25.00 1.09 -4.72
C THR A 100 24.01 0.51 -3.72
N VAL A 101 23.45 1.39 -2.89
CA VAL A 101 22.48 1.06 -1.84
C VAL A 101 21.13 1.69 -2.22
N PRO A 102 20.17 0.89 -2.70
CA PRO A 102 18.81 1.38 -2.91
C PRO A 102 18.12 1.72 -1.59
N ILE A 103 17.26 2.72 -1.58
CA ILE A 103 16.45 3.09 -0.43
C ILE A 103 14.99 2.77 -0.73
N ALA A 104 14.40 1.84 0.03
CA ALA A 104 13.02 1.37 -0.18
C ALA A 104 12.22 1.31 1.14
N PRO A 105 11.84 2.47 1.72
CA PRO A 105 11.05 2.49 2.94
C PRO A 105 9.72 1.78 2.76
N GLY A 106 9.23 1.18 3.85
CA GLY A 106 8.04 0.34 3.77
C GLY A 106 7.12 0.48 4.96
N ALA A 107 5.83 0.21 4.73
CA ALA A 107 4.80 0.12 5.73
C ALA A 107 4.07 -1.22 5.60
N SER A 108 3.68 -1.81 6.73
CA SER A 108 2.97 -3.09 6.73
C SER A 108 1.64 -3.05 7.48
N LEU A 109 0.64 -3.75 6.95
CA LEU A 109 -0.65 -3.96 7.57
C LEU A 109 -0.76 -5.31 8.28
N PHE A 110 -1.65 -5.37 9.26
CA PHE A 110 -1.90 -6.61 9.99
C PHE A 110 -2.88 -7.52 9.23
N ASP A 111 -2.39 -8.63 8.71
CA ASP A 111 -3.20 -9.73 8.17
C ASP A 111 -2.72 -11.12 8.64
N VAL A 112 -1.99 -11.16 9.77
CA VAL A 112 -1.43 -12.41 10.31
C VAL A 112 -2.54 -13.35 10.82
N ASP A 113 -3.67 -12.81 11.27
CA ASP A 113 -4.84 -13.56 11.74
C ASP A 113 -6.01 -13.43 10.75
N ASN A 114 -5.81 -13.94 9.54
CA ASN A 114 -6.79 -13.88 8.45
C ASN A 114 -7.15 -15.26 7.87
N GLY A 115 -6.74 -16.33 8.54
CA GLY A 115 -7.00 -17.72 8.14
C GLY A 115 -6.00 -18.34 7.16
N GLY A 116 -5.04 -17.58 6.61
CA GLY A 116 -3.96 -18.17 5.80
C GLY A 116 -2.90 -18.89 6.64
N ASP A 117 -2.13 -19.77 6.00
CA ASP A 117 -1.04 -20.56 6.60
C ASP A 117 0.15 -19.67 7.00
N LYS A 118 0.35 -19.51 8.31
CA LYS A 118 1.46 -18.73 8.90
C LYS A 118 2.61 -19.63 9.39
N ALA A 119 2.61 -20.93 9.06
CA ALA A 119 3.59 -21.91 9.50
C ALA A 119 4.88 -21.92 8.65
N TRP A 120 5.40 -20.75 8.29
CA TRP A 120 6.61 -20.58 7.46
C TRP A 120 7.94 -20.95 8.14
N GLY A 121 7.89 -21.48 9.36
CA GLY A 121 9.07 -21.93 10.11
C GLY A 121 10.00 -20.78 10.46
N ARG A 122 11.25 -20.82 9.96
CA ARG A 122 12.31 -19.89 10.37
C ARG A 122 12.19 -18.49 9.74
N ARG A 123 11.66 -18.37 8.52
CA ARG A 123 11.69 -17.12 7.74
C ARG A 123 10.34 -16.89 7.07
N ALA A 124 9.78 -15.70 7.26
CA ALA A 124 8.56 -15.29 6.57
C ALA A 124 8.85 -15.00 5.08
N PRO A 125 7.89 -15.24 4.16
CA PRO A 125 8.11 -15.15 2.71
C PRO A 125 8.16 -13.71 2.16
N TYR A 126 7.98 -12.69 3.01
CA TYR A 126 7.82 -11.30 2.56
C TYR A 126 9.03 -10.74 1.82
N GLY A 127 10.26 -11.19 2.14
CA GLY A 127 11.45 -10.81 1.37
C GLY A 127 11.38 -11.27 -0.09
N ASP A 128 11.01 -12.52 -0.34
CA ASP A 128 10.89 -13.06 -1.70
C ASP A 128 9.71 -12.42 -2.45
N LEU A 129 8.59 -12.20 -1.75
CA LEU A 129 7.45 -11.46 -2.29
C LEU A 129 7.83 -10.01 -2.64
N GLY A 130 8.65 -9.34 -1.83
CA GLY A 130 9.13 -7.99 -2.12
C GLY A 130 10.00 -7.94 -3.38
N TYR A 131 10.90 -8.91 -3.56
CA TYR A 131 11.68 -9.03 -4.79
C TYR A 131 10.77 -9.21 -6.01
N GLN A 132 9.80 -10.13 -5.92
CA GLN A 132 8.86 -10.40 -7.00
C GLN A 132 7.97 -9.19 -7.31
N ALA A 133 7.50 -8.48 -6.29
CA ALA A 133 6.68 -7.28 -6.47
C ALA A 133 7.44 -6.19 -7.24
N ALA A 134 8.72 -5.95 -6.89
CA ALA A 134 9.56 -5.01 -7.65
C ALA A 134 9.84 -5.52 -9.08
N ALA A 135 10.01 -6.84 -9.27
CA ALA A 135 10.19 -7.43 -10.58
C ALA A 135 8.97 -7.32 -11.50
N ASN A 136 7.77 -7.34 -10.91
CA ASN A 136 6.50 -7.21 -11.60
C ASN A 136 6.07 -5.74 -11.80
N ALA A 137 6.90 -4.76 -11.43
CA ALA A 137 6.52 -3.36 -11.50
C ALA A 137 6.27 -2.91 -12.95
N GLY A 138 5.09 -2.32 -13.18
CA GLY A 138 4.67 -1.83 -14.49
C GLY A 138 3.65 -0.70 -14.40
N ALA A 139 3.22 -0.22 -15.56
CA ALA A 139 2.21 0.84 -15.65
C ALA A 139 0.79 0.33 -15.33
N ASP A 140 0.55 -0.98 -15.46
CA ASP A 140 -0.71 -1.66 -15.17
C ASP A 140 -0.49 -2.71 -14.09
N PHE A 141 -1.42 -2.79 -13.14
CA PHE A 141 -1.35 -3.70 -12.01
C PHE A 141 -2.76 -4.03 -11.49
N THR A 142 -2.90 -5.15 -10.81
CA THR A 142 -4.19 -5.64 -10.31
C THR A 142 -4.59 -4.91 -9.02
N LEU A 143 -5.88 -4.58 -8.88
CA LEU A 143 -6.50 -4.02 -7.68
C LEU A 143 -7.37 -5.06 -6.95
N GLY A 144 -7.85 -4.73 -5.76
CA GLY A 144 -8.68 -5.60 -4.92
C GLY A 144 -7.84 -6.59 -4.11
N THR A 145 -8.08 -7.89 -4.28
CA THR A 145 -7.32 -8.96 -3.61
C THR A 145 -6.01 -9.21 -4.35
N ALA A 146 -5.07 -8.27 -4.23
CA ALA A 146 -3.76 -8.33 -4.88
C ALA A 146 -2.70 -7.65 -4.02
N GLY A 147 -1.46 -8.15 -4.08
CA GLY A 147 -0.31 -7.56 -3.38
C GLY A 147 -0.59 -7.29 -1.90
N ALA A 148 -0.29 -6.08 -1.41
CA ALA A 148 -0.53 -5.69 -0.02
C ALA A 148 -2.01 -5.77 0.39
N GLY A 149 -2.93 -5.71 -0.57
CA GLY A 149 -4.38 -5.85 -0.33
C GLY A 149 -4.88 -7.29 -0.21
N TYR A 150 -4.04 -8.28 -0.48
CA TYR A 150 -4.47 -9.68 -0.58
C TYR A 150 -5.11 -10.18 0.72
N GLY A 151 -4.43 -10.00 1.86
CA GLY A 151 -4.92 -10.40 3.17
C GLY A 151 -5.82 -9.38 3.87
N ALA A 152 -6.01 -8.20 3.27
CA ALA A 152 -6.66 -7.07 3.91
C ALA A 152 -8.17 -7.26 4.09
N SER A 153 -8.70 -6.85 5.24
CA SER A 153 -10.15 -6.83 5.49
C SER A 153 -10.59 -5.56 6.22
N THR A 154 -11.87 -5.23 6.07
CA THR A 154 -12.55 -4.26 6.92
C THR A 154 -13.36 -4.99 8.01
N TYR A 155 -14.21 -4.29 8.76
CA TYR A 155 -15.12 -4.90 9.74
C TYR A 155 -15.87 -6.13 9.19
N ASP A 156 -16.61 -5.97 8.08
CA ASP A 156 -17.52 -6.99 7.55
C ASP A 156 -17.28 -7.32 6.07
N LEU A 157 -16.38 -6.59 5.41
CA LEU A 157 -16.09 -6.78 3.99
C LEU A 157 -14.62 -7.11 3.75
N LYS A 158 -14.35 -7.75 2.60
CA LYS A 158 -13.00 -7.81 2.06
C LYS A 158 -12.49 -6.38 1.86
N GLY A 159 -11.28 -6.12 2.33
CA GLY A 159 -10.54 -4.91 2.05
C GLY A 159 -9.90 -5.02 0.67
N GLY A 160 -8.72 -4.43 0.49
CA GLY A 160 -7.96 -4.65 -0.73
C GLY A 160 -7.00 -3.53 -1.06
N LEU A 161 -6.40 -3.64 -2.24
CA LEU A 161 -5.56 -2.63 -2.85
C LEU A 161 -6.45 -1.77 -3.76
N GLY A 162 -6.49 -0.46 -3.50
CA GLY A 162 -7.20 0.52 -4.31
C GLY A 162 -6.23 1.54 -4.89
N SER A 163 -6.58 2.13 -6.02
CA SER A 163 -5.83 3.24 -6.61
C SER A 163 -6.79 4.24 -7.25
N ALA A 164 -6.37 5.50 -7.29
CA ALA A 164 -7.09 6.59 -7.95
C ALA A 164 -6.09 7.66 -8.39
N SER A 165 -6.48 8.50 -9.36
CA SER A 165 -5.69 9.66 -9.77
C SER A 165 -6.57 10.84 -10.19
N ALA A 166 -6.00 12.04 -10.13
CA ALA A 166 -6.66 13.26 -10.57
C ALA A 166 -5.65 14.27 -11.14
N VAL A 167 -6.12 15.09 -12.07
CA VAL A 167 -5.40 16.27 -12.55
C VAL A 167 -5.86 17.48 -11.73
N ALA A 168 -4.90 18.15 -11.09
CA ALA A 168 -5.10 19.41 -10.40
C ALA A 168 -5.37 20.55 -11.39
N SER A 169 -5.94 21.66 -10.91
CA SER A 169 -6.27 22.83 -11.74
C SER A 169 -5.08 23.42 -12.50
N GLN A 170 -3.86 23.22 -12.00
CA GLN A 170 -2.61 23.67 -12.61
C GLN A 170 -1.98 22.64 -13.57
N GLY A 171 -2.63 21.49 -13.79
CA GLY A 171 -2.15 20.44 -14.71
C GLY A 171 -1.26 19.37 -14.05
N TYR A 172 -0.90 19.51 -12.77
CA TYR A 172 -0.21 18.44 -12.03
C TYR A 172 -1.11 17.21 -11.88
N ILE A 173 -0.52 16.02 -11.98
CA ILE A 173 -1.21 14.76 -11.73
C ILE A 173 -0.89 14.32 -10.30
N VAL A 174 -1.92 13.98 -9.54
CA VAL A 174 -1.80 13.38 -8.21
C VAL A 174 -2.39 11.97 -8.26
N GLY A 175 -1.66 11.00 -7.75
CA GLY A 175 -2.05 9.60 -7.69
C GLY A 175 -2.04 9.07 -6.26
N ALA A 176 -2.89 8.08 -5.98
CA ALA A 176 -2.90 7.38 -4.70
C ALA A 176 -2.95 5.86 -4.89
N LEU A 177 -2.25 5.13 -4.03
CA LEU A 177 -2.31 3.68 -3.88
C LEU A 177 -2.54 3.36 -2.41
N VAL A 178 -3.56 2.57 -2.10
CA VAL A 178 -3.99 2.33 -0.72
C VAL A 178 -4.26 0.85 -0.49
N ALA A 179 -3.63 0.25 0.52
CA ALA A 179 -4.02 -1.06 1.04
C ALA A 179 -4.91 -0.89 2.28
N VAL A 180 -6.18 -1.28 2.15
CA VAL A 180 -7.24 -0.98 3.12
C VAL A 180 -7.49 -2.18 4.03
N ASN A 181 -6.93 -2.16 5.24
CA ASN A 181 -7.22 -3.10 6.33
C ASN A 181 -7.77 -2.34 7.55
N ALA A 182 -8.83 -1.57 7.31
CA ALA A 182 -9.43 -0.69 8.30
C ALA A 182 -10.18 -1.47 9.38
N VAL A 183 -10.20 -0.95 10.62
CA VAL A 183 -11.04 -1.51 11.68
C VAL A 183 -12.53 -1.24 11.45
N GLY A 184 -12.85 -0.12 10.81
CA GLY A 184 -14.22 0.30 10.50
C GLY A 184 -14.72 -0.21 9.15
N ARG A 185 -15.66 0.52 8.55
CA ARG A 185 -16.33 0.17 7.29
C ARG A 185 -16.13 1.26 6.24
N ALA A 186 -16.01 0.84 4.99
CA ALA A 186 -16.04 1.76 3.85
C ALA A 186 -17.48 2.17 3.45
N THR A 187 -18.47 1.39 3.90
CA THR A 187 -19.90 1.57 3.58
C THR A 187 -20.69 2.24 4.71
N ARG A 188 -21.78 2.90 4.32
CA ARG A 188 -22.75 3.59 5.17
C ARG A 188 -23.74 2.58 5.73
N GLY A 189 -23.48 2.11 6.94
CA GLY A 189 -24.33 1.07 7.54
C GLY A 189 -24.32 -0.20 6.69
N SER A 190 -25.30 -1.07 6.86
CA SER A 190 -25.41 -2.34 6.10
C SER A 190 -25.66 -2.17 4.60
N ALA A 191 -25.90 -0.95 4.12
CA ALA A 191 -26.17 -0.64 2.73
C ALA A 191 -24.90 -0.64 1.86
N PRO A 192 -25.00 -0.89 0.53
CA PRO A 192 -23.86 -0.92 -0.39
C PRO A 192 -23.38 0.47 -0.82
N HIS A 193 -23.68 1.53 -0.06
CA HIS A 193 -23.31 2.92 -0.37
C HIS A 193 -22.02 3.30 0.36
N PHE A 194 -21.06 3.90 -0.32
CA PHE A 194 -19.79 4.27 0.29
C PHE A 194 -19.86 5.60 1.02
N TRP A 195 -19.06 5.76 2.08
CA TRP A 195 -18.82 7.09 2.68
C TRP A 195 -18.21 8.06 1.68
N ALA A 196 -17.42 7.54 0.74
CA ALA A 196 -16.75 8.32 -0.29
C ALA A 196 -17.64 8.64 -1.51
N ALA A 197 -18.93 8.23 -1.53
CA ALA A 197 -19.82 8.42 -2.68
C ALA A 197 -19.87 9.86 -3.25
N PRO A 198 -19.82 10.95 -2.45
CA PRO A 198 -19.76 12.31 -3.01
C PRO A 198 -18.53 12.61 -3.88
N TYR A 199 -17.48 11.79 -3.78
CA TYR A 199 -16.23 11.93 -4.53
C TYR A 199 -16.18 11.05 -5.78
N GLU A 200 -17.20 10.22 -6.03
CA GLU A 200 -17.24 9.30 -7.17
C GLU A 200 -17.19 10.07 -8.50
N ARG A 201 -16.34 9.58 -9.42
CA ARG A 201 -16.24 10.10 -10.80
C ARG A 201 -16.54 8.99 -11.80
N GLY A 202 -17.36 9.31 -12.79
CA GLY A 202 -17.60 8.40 -13.93
C GLY A 202 -18.18 7.02 -13.56
N GLY A 203 -18.83 6.89 -12.41
CA GLY A 203 -19.40 5.62 -11.95
C GLY A 203 -18.36 4.61 -11.45
N GLU A 204 -17.18 5.07 -11.05
CA GLU A 204 -16.05 4.21 -10.63
C GLU A 204 -16.34 3.33 -9.40
N PHE A 205 -17.39 3.62 -8.61
CA PHE A 205 -17.84 2.76 -7.51
C PHE A 205 -18.94 1.78 -7.94
N GLY A 206 -19.12 1.57 -9.25
CA GLY A 206 -20.07 0.60 -9.80
C GLY A 206 -21.52 1.07 -9.73
N GLY A 207 -21.75 2.39 -9.76
CA GLY A 207 -23.10 2.97 -9.79
C GLY A 207 -23.89 2.79 -8.49
N ARG A 208 -23.19 2.60 -7.36
CA ARG A 208 -23.84 2.47 -6.05
C ARG A 208 -24.31 3.82 -5.51
N GLY A 209 -23.60 4.91 -5.84
CA GLY A 209 -23.93 6.28 -5.42
C GLY A 209 -24.13 6.43 -3.91
N GLU A 210 -24.75 7.56 -3.52
CA GLU A 210 -25.02 7.88 -2.11
C GLU A 210 -26.18 7.09 -1.51
N GLY A 211 -27.07 6.54 -2.34
CA GLY A 211 -28.32 5.92 -1.91
C GLY A 211 -29.42 6.93 -1.56
N ALA A 212 -30.62 6.42 -1.27
CA ALA A 212 -31.73 7.26 -0.84
C ALA A 212 -31.71 7.42 0.69
N GLY A 213 -31.29 8.60 1.17
CA GLY A 213 -31.31 8.95 2.59
C GLY A 213 -30.16 8.35 3.42
N GLN A 214 -30.25 8.49 4.74
CA GLN A 214 -29.28 7.95 5.69
C GLN A 214 -29.76 6.59 6.19
N ALA A 215 -28.94 5.54 6.03
CA ALA A 215 -29.26 4.24 6.61
C ALA A 215 -29.39 4.37 8.14
N PRO A 216 -30.38 3.72 8.77
CA PRO A 216 -30.60 3.84 10.23
C PRO A 216 -29.36 3.48 11.06
N ASP A 217 -28.57 2.51 10.57
CA ASP A 217 -27.33 2.03 11.20
C ASP A 217 -26.07 2.74 10.69
N ALA A 218 -26.20 3.80 9.86
CA ALA A 218 -25.06 4.44 9.23
C ALA A 218 -24.07 5.04 10.22
N LEU A 219 -24.55 5.58 11.34
CA LEU A 219 -23.69 6.24 12.35
C LEU A 219 -23.27 5.32 13.48
N GLU A 220 -23.70 4.06 13.47
CA GLU A 220 -23.30 3.09 14.48
C GLU A 220 -21.81 2.76 14.32
N LEU A 221 -21.05 2.95 15.41
CA LEU A 221 -19.65 2.56 15.43
C LEU A 221 -19.54 1.03 15.43
N ARG A 222 -18.97 0.47 14.36
CA ARG A 222 -18.70 -0.96 14.22
C ARG A 222 -17.22 -1.21 13.96
N LEU A 223 -16.63 -2.10 14.74
CA LEU A 223 -15.20 -2.37 14.75
C LEU A 223 -14.94 -3.86 14.53
N LYS A 224 -13.95 -4.18 13.69
CA LYS A 224 -13.49 -5.55 13.40
C LYS A 224 -12.99 -6.28 14.66
N ARG A 225 -12.53 -5.53 15.67
CA ARG A 225 -11.89 -6.02 16.90
C ARG A 225 -12.17 -5.07 18.06
N ASP A 226 -12.13 -5.61 19.28
CA ASP A 226 -12.29 -4.83 20.52
C ASP A 226 -11.10 -3.90 20.79
N GLU A 227 -9.92 -4.23 20.25
CA GLU A 227 -8.73 -3.37 20.26
C GLU A 227 -8.59 -2.61 18.93
N ALA A 228 -8.19 -1.33 19.00
CA ALA A 228 -7.95 -0.46 17.85
C ALA A 228 -6.67 -0.86 17.07
N ALA A 229 -6.69 -2.03 16.44
CA ALA A 229 -5.68 -2.50 15.50
C ALA A 229 -6.10 -2.12 14.08
N ASN A 230 -6.07 -0.81 13.75
CA ASN A 230 -6.34 -0.29 12.42
C ASN A 230 -5.05 -0.20 11.60
N THR A 231 -5.07 -0.67 10.35
CA THR A 231 -3.96 -0.34 9.45
C THR A 231 -4.46 -0.10 8.04
N THR A 232 -4.50 1.17 7.65
CA THR A 232 -4.59 1.58 6.25
C THR A 232 -3.26 2.22 5.91
N ILE A 233 -2.57 1.66 4.92
CA ILE A 233 -1.27 2.17 4.46
C ILE A 233 -1.41 2.65 3.02
N ALA A 234 -0.79 3.77 2.71
CA ALA A 234 -0.97 4.46 1.44
C ALA A 234 0.31 5.10 0.93
N VAL A 235 0.40 5.24 -0.38
CA VAL A 235 1.33 6.11 -1.09
C VAL A 235 0.51 7.15 -1.84
N VAL A 236 0.97 8.40 -1.79
CA VAL A 236 0.47 9.50 -2.62
C VAL A 236 1.66 10.07 -3.39
N ALA A 237 1.49 10.28 -4.69
CA ALA A 237 2.50 10.79 -5.61
C ALA A 237 1.96 11.97 -6.42
#